data_AF-F8B4J8-F1
#
_entry.id   AF-F8B4J8-F1
#
_cell.length_a   1.000
_cell.length_b   1.000
_cell.length_c   1.000
_cell.angle_alpha   90.00
_cell.angle_beta   90.00
_cell.angle_gamma   90.00
#
_symmetry.space_group_name_H-M   'P 1'
#
loop_
_entity.id
_entity.type
_entity.pdbx_description
1 polymer ?
#
loop_
_entity_poly.entity_id
_entity_poly.type
_entity_poly.pdbx_seq_one_letter_code
_entity_poly.pdbx_strand_id
1 'polypeptide(L)'
;MVLKKTTVMVDEEYLQIIKEAAAREGRPESEYFREAFRIAALRARRWSDDWDIPVLDFGGPVTEDDVRTAVDEAVTENGGPAGNAA
;
A
#
# COMPACT_ATOMS: atom_id res chain seq x y z
N MET A 1 6.58 -19.90 16.01
CA MET A 1 5.70 -20.31 14.88
C MET A 1 6.21 -21.61 14.30
N VAL A 2 5.32 -22.54 13.94
CA VAL A 2 5.71 -23.78 13.25
C VAL A 2 5.83 -23.48 11.76
N LEU A 3 7.04 -23.61 11.20
CA LEU A 3 7.26 -23.49 9.76
C LEU A 3 6.71 -24.73 9.05
N LYS A 4 6.00 -24.53 7.92
CA LYS A 4 5.52 -25.61 7.06
C LYS A 4 6.38 -25.67 5.79
N LYS A 5 6.79 -26.89 5.39
CA LYS A 5 7.52 -27.10 4.14
C LYS A 5 6.56 -27.03 2.96
N THR A 6 6.92 -26.24 1.95
CA THR A 6 6.23 -26.15 0.66
C THR A 6 7.28 -26.13 -0.44
N THR A 7 6.97 -26.71 -1.60
CA THR A 7 7.84 -26.73 -2.79
C THR A 7 7.14 -26.03 -3.94
N VAL A 8 7.84 -25.13 -4.63
CA VAL A 8 7.32 -24.32 -5.74
C VAL A 8 8.39 -24.29 -6.85
N MET A 9 7.93 -24.32 -8.09
CA MET A 9 8.79 -24.14 -9.27
C MET A 9 8.96 -22.65 -9.55
N VAL A 10 10.19 -22.22 -9.84
CA VAL A 10 10.54 -20.83 -10.15
C VAL A 10 11.36 -20.77 -11.43
N ASP A 11 11.38 -19.60 -12.06
CA ASP A 11 12.28 -19.32 -13.17
C ASP A 11 13.75 -19.41 -12.73
N GLU A 12 14.60 -19.98 -13.58
CA GLU A 12 16.04 -20.15 -13.35
C GLU A 12 16.74 -18.80 -13.19
N GLU A 13 16.37 -17.81 -14.01
CA GLU A 13 16.96 -16.46 -13.96
C GLU A 13 16.70 -15.81 -12.59
N TYR A 14 15.47 -15.91 -12.09
CA TYR A 14 15.10 -15.36 -10.79
C TYR A 14 15.79 -16.09 -9.64
N LEU A 15 15.94 -17.41 -9.75
CA LEU A 15 16.68 -18.18 -8.76
C LEU A 15 18.14 -17.72 -8.70
N GLN A 16 18.78 -17.48 -9.85
CA GLN A 16 20.15 -17.03 -9.91
C GLN A 16 20.35 -15.66 -9.27
N ILE A 17 19.44 -14.70 -9.53
CA ILE A 17 19.47 -13.37 -8.90
C ILE A 17 19.40 -13.48 -7.36
N ILE A 18 18.53 -14.34 -6.84
CA ILE A 18 18.40 -14.53 -5.38
C ILE A 18 19.67 -15.14 -4.79
N LYS A 19 20.31 -16.10 -5.48
CA LYS A 19 21.57 -16.71 -5.02
C LYS A 19 22.69 -15.69 -4.91
N GLU A 20 22.82 -14.81 -5.90
CA GLU A 20 23.83 -13.75 -5.89
C GLU A 20 23.59 -12.74 -4.78
N ALA A 21 22.33 -12.35 -4.54
CA ALA A 21 21.96 -11.48 -3.43
C ALA A 21 22.26 -12.13 -2.07
N ALA A 22 21.88 -13.40 -1.89
CA ALA A 22 22.13 -14.18 -0.68
C ALA A 22 23.62 -14.31 -0.37
N ALA A 23 24.44 -14.58 -1.38
CA ALA A 23 25.90 -14.62 -1.25
C ALA A 23 26.48 -13.25 -0.88
N ARG A 24 25.99 -12.17 -1.50
CA ARG A 24 26.43 -10.79 -1.20
C ARG A 24 26.07 -10.35 0.22
N GLU A 25 24.90 -10.75 0.72
CA GLU A 25 24.40 -10.35 2.03
C GLU A 25 24.78 -11.31 3.17
N GLY A 26 25.35 -12.49 2.85
CA GLY A 26 25.67 -13.52 3.83
C GLY A 26 24.43 -14.16 4.48
N ARG A 27 23.30 -14.14 3.77
CA ARG A 27 22.00 -14.61 4.26
C ARG A 27 21.59 -15.91 3.57
N PRO A 28 20.86 -16.82 4.25
CA PRO A 28 20.32 -18.00 3.59
C PRO A 28 19.30 -17.64 2.51
N GLU A 29 19.36 -18.31 1.34
CA GLU A 29 18.36 -18.17 0.25
C GLU A 29 16.92 -18.35 0.77
N SER A 30 16.74 -19.26 1.72
CA SER A 30 15.45 -19.54 2.37
C SER A 30 14.79 -18.33 3.04
N GLU A 31 15.57 -17.30 3.40
CA GLU A 31 15.01 -16.06 3.95
C GLU A 31 14.31 -15.23 2.87
N TYR A 32 14.91 -15.10 1.70
CA TYR A 32 14.30 -14.40 0.57
C TYR A 32 12.99 -15.06 0.15
N PHE A 33 12.95 -16.40 0.10
CA PHE A 33 11.71 -17.10 -0.21
C PHE A 33 10.65 -16.87 0.87
N ARG A 34 11.01 -16.93 2.16
CA ARG A 34 10.08 -16.63 3.25
C ARG A 34 9.55 -15.20 3.19
N GLU A 35 10.39 -14.24 2.81
CA GLU A 35 10.01 -12.85 2.61
C GLU A 35 9.08 -12.67 1.41
N ALA A 36 9.39 -13.31 0.28
CA ALA A 36 8.54 -13.31 -0.91
C ALA A 36 7.14 -13.87 -0.59
N PHE A 37 7.06 -14.99 0.14
CA PHE A 37 5.80 -15.55 0.61
C PHE A 37 5.05 -14.60 1.54
N ARG A 38 5.75 -13.88 2.44
CA ARG A 38 5.13 -12.87 3.31
C ARG A 38 4.53 -11.74 2.49
N ILE A 39 5.26 -11.20 1.52
CA ILE A 39 4.78 -10.12 0.64
C ILE A 39 3.56 -10.59 -0.17
N ALA A 40 3.63 -11.80 -0.73
CA ALA A 40 2.50 -12.39 -1.45
C ALA A 40 1.27 -12.56 -0.55
N ALA A 41 1.46 -13.05 0.69
CA ALA A 41 0.37 -13.19 1.65
C ALA A 41 -0.27 -11.84 2.03
N LEU A 42 0.53 -10.80 2.22
CA LEU A 42 0.03 -9.45 2.49
C LEU A 42 -0.78 -8.90 1.31
N ARG A 43 -0.31 -9.10 0.07
CA ARG A 43 -1.04 -8.69 -1.14
C ARG A 43 -2.35 -9.46 -1.33
N ALA A 44 -2.36 -10.74 -0.98
CA ALA A 44 -3.56 -11.57 -1.08
C ALA A 44 -4.58 -11.31 0.05
N ARG A 45 -4.16 -10.65 1.14
CA ARG A 45 -5.05 -10.28 2.24
C ARG A 45 -5.94 -9.12 1.81
N ARG A 46 -7.03 -9.46 1.13
CA ARG A 46 -8.16 -8.55 0.90
C ARG A 46 -8.96 -8.41 2.19
N TRP A 47 -9.56 -7.25 2.44
CA TRP A 47 -10.65 -7.15 3.39
C TRP A 47 -11.78 -8.06 2.89
N SER A 48 -12.05 -9.14 3.63
CA SER A 48 -13.10 -10.12 3.31
C SER A 48 -14.48 -9.58 3.56
N ASP A 49 -14.58 -8.62 4.49
CA ASP A 49 -15.83 -8.07 4.94
C ASP A 49 -16.14 -6.84 4.11
N ASP A 50 -17.43 -6.67 3.76
CA ASP A 50 -17.90 -5.41 3.22
C ASP A 50 -17.54 -4.31 4.20
N TRP A 51 -17.09 -3.19 3.66
CA TRP A 51 -16.73 -2.03 4.42
C TRP A 51 -17.93 -1.58 5.26
N ASP A 52 -17.85 -1.76 6.59
CA ASP A 52 -18.85 -1.30 7.58
C ASP A 52 -18.75 0.22 7.80
N ILE A 53 -18.68 0.97 6.70
CA ILE A 53 -18.86 2.43 6.71
C ILE A 53 -20.32 2.72 6.39
N PRO A 54 -20.97 3.60 7.16
CA PRO A 54 -22.30 4.04 6.81
C PRO A 54 -22.29 4.68 5.42
N VAL A 55 -23.23 4.29 4.58
CA VAL A 55 -23.52 5.01 3.34
C VAL A 55 -24.10 6.36 3.74
N LEU A 56 -23.31 7.41 3.58
CA LEU A 56 -23.73 8.77 3.83
C LEU A 56 -24.47 9.30 2.59
N ASP A 57 -25.74 9.67 2.77
CA ASP A 57 -26.49 10.41 1.76
C ASP A 57 -26.17 11.90 1.93
N PHE A 58 -25.44 12.46 0.96
CA PHE A 58 -25.05 13.87 0.95
C PHE A 58 -26.10 14.77 0.27
N GLY A 59 -27.32 14.27 0.04
CA GLY A 59 -28.46 15.09 -0.40
C GLY A 59 -28.55 15.30 -1.92
N GLY A 60 -27.79 14.56 -2.71
CA GLY A 60 -27.84 14.63 -4.18
C GLY A 60 -26.56 14.15 -4.87
N PRO A 61 -26.57 14.05 -6.21
CA PRO A 61 -25.37 13.74 -6.96
C PRO A 61 -24.35 14.87 -6.83
N VAL A 62 -23.12 14.52 -6.46
CA VAL A 62 -21.99 15.45 -6.44
C VAL A 62 -21.54 15.72 -7.88
N THR A 63 -21.50 16.98 -8.28
CA THR A 63 -21.01 17.40 -9.60
C THR A 63 -19.52 17.75 -9.56
N GLU A 64 -18.90 17.87 -10.74
CA GLU A 64 -17.49 18.28 -10.83
C GLU A 64 -17.26 19.69 -10.27
N ASP A 65 -18.22 20.60 -10.47
CA ASP A 65 -18.14 21.97 -9.98
C ASP A 65 -18.20 22.02 -8.45
N ASP A 66 -19.04 21.19 -7.81
CA ASP A 66 -19.13 21.08 -6.36
C ASP A 66 -17.77 20.67 -5.74
N VAL A 67 -17.10 19.70 -6.38
CA VAL A 67 -15.76 19.24 -5.94
C VAL A 67 -14.73 20.36 -6.09
N ARG A 68 -14.76 21.08 -7.22
CA ARG A 68 -13.81 22.15 -7.49
C ARG A 68 -13.95 23.28 -6.49
N THR A 69 -15.17 23.75 -6.25
CA THR A 69 -15.45 24.81 -5.26
C THR A 69 -14.99 24.41 -3.86
N ALA A 70 -15.32 23.20 -3.40
CA ALA A 70 -14.92 22.74 -2.07
C ALA A 70 -13.39 22.66 -1.88
N VAL A 71 -12.65 22.27 -2.94
CA VAL A 71 -11.18 22.23 -2.90
C VAL A 71 -10.60 23.64 -2.90
N ASP A 72 -11.11 24.55 -3.74
CA ASP A 72 -10.65 25.93 -3.81
C ASP A 72 -10.89 26.68 -2.49
N GLU A 73 -12.04 26.47 -1.86
CA GLU A 73 -12.36 26.99 -0.52
C GLU A 73 -11.40 26.46 0.54
N ALA A 74 -11.17 25.14 0.60
CA ALA A 74 -10.27 24.53 1.58
C ALA A 74 -8.81 25.00 1.42
N VAL A 75 -8.35 25.23 0.19
CA VAL A 75 -6.99 25.74 -0.10
C VAL A 75 -6.86 27.21 0.30
N THR A 76 -7.91 28.01 0.12
CA THR A 76 -7.91 29.44 0.48
C THR A 76 -8.08 29.68 1.97
N GLU A 77 -8.87 28.85 2.67
CA GLU A 77 -9.04 28.92 4.13
C GLU A 77 -7.78 28.52 4.91
N ASN A 78 -6.99 27.56 4.41
CA ASN A 78 -5.67 27.22 4.99
C ASN A 78 -4.59 28.29 4.72
N GLY A 79 -4.91 29.37 4.01
CA GLY A 79 -4.03 30.47 3.64
C GLY A 79 -4.25 31.80 4.40
N GLY A 80 -4.81 31.80 5.62
CA GLY A 80 -4.97 33.01 6.46
C GLY A 80 -3.64 33.57 7.04
N PRO A 81 -3.56 34.87 7.36
CA PRO A 81 -2.61 35.82 6.79
C PRO A 81 -1.19 35.77 7.39
N ALA A 82 -0.18 36.00 6.53
CA ALA A 82 1.15 36.40 6.95
C ALA A 82 1.08 37.62 7.87
N GLY A 83 1.90 37.59 8.92
CA GLY A 83 1.82 38.47 10.07
C GLY A 83 1.68 39.96 9.76
N ASN A 84 0.86 40.59 10.59
CA ASN A 84 0.90 42.01 10.91
C ASN A 84 2.36 42.44 11.15
N ALA A 85 2.92 43.25 10.25
CA ALA A 85 4.14 44.00 10.47
C ALA A 85 3.77 45.47 10.62
N ALA A 86 4.22 46.03 11.74
CA ALA A 86 4.03 47.40 12.21
C ALA A 86 4.58 48.46 11.26
#